data_AF-A0A9Y2MS68-F1
#
_entry.id   AF-A0A9Y2MS68-F1
#
_cell.length_a   1.000
_cell.length_b   1.000
_cell.length_c   1.000
_cell.angle_alpha   90.00
_cell.angle_beta   90.00
_cell.angle_gamma   90.00
#
_symmetry.space_group_name_H-M   'P 1'
#
loop_
_entity.id
_entity.type
_entity.pdbx_description
1 polymer ?
#
loop_
_entity_poly.entity_id
_entity_poly.type
_entity_poly.pdbx_seq_one_letter_code
_entity_poly.pdbx_strand_id
1 'polypeptide(L)'
;MATPVRRRANQDSWGTRFEALPCGIAVLYEELMDSHRDPLVLSTPEGRSWRRSNFRIRFWRPAWDGVDLDDSGAGERRPPLLSTFTVHEGRHTHSTWLTEDKIPEVARRARLGQKMRASRGSMTM
;
A
#
# COMPACT_ATOMS: atom_id res chain seq x y z
N MET A 1 -19.04 -41.17 -5.51
CA MET A 1 -19.75 -39.98 -6.03
C MET A 1 -19.37 -38.80 -5.14
N ALA A 2 -18.55 -37.87 -5.63
CA ALA A 2 -18.10 -36.71 -4.86
C ALA A 2 -18.49 -35.44 -5.63
N THR A 3 -19.29 -34.61 -4.97
CA THR A 3 -19.88 -33.37 -5.47
C THR A 3 -18.79 -32.34 -5.78
N PRO A 4 -18.79 -31.68 -6.96
CA PRO A 4 -17.81 -30.65 -7.22
C PRO A 4 -18.18 -29.38 -6.43
N VAL A 5 -17.30 -28.97 -5.52
CA VAL A 5 -17.35 -27.65 -4.89
C VAL A 5 -17.16 -26.61 -5.99
N ARG A 6 -18.27 -25.95 -6.35
CA ARG A 6 -18.30 -24.81 -7.27
C ARG A 6 -17.46 -23.70 -6.66
N ARG A 7 -16.17 -23.59 -7.03
CA ARG A 7 -15.40 -22.36 -6.80
C ARG A 7 -16.19 -21.25 -7.52
N ARG A 8 -16.77 -20.32 -6.75
CA ARG A 8 -17.20 -19.04 -7.30
C ARG A 8 -15.94 -18.35 -7.82
N ALA A 9 -15.64 -18.55 -9.09
CA ALA A 9 -14.88 -17.59 -9.86
C ALA A 9 -15.72 -16.31 -9.89
N ASN A 10 -15.47 -15.42 -8.94
CA ASN A 10 -15.90 -14.05 -9.04
C ASN A 10 -14.80 -13.16 -8.47
N GLN A 11 -13.75 -13.01 -9.27
CA GLN A 11 -12.91 -11.83 -9.20
C GLN A 11 -12.57 -11.50 -10.64
N ASP A 12 -13.48 -10.74 -11.24
CA ASP A 12 -13.23 -10.05 -12.49
C ASP A 12 -11.81 -9.43 -12.44
N SER A 13 -11.10 -9.46 -13.56
CA SER A 13 -9.71 -8.98 -13.75
C SER A 13 -9.45 -7.50 -13.39
N TRP A 14 -10.44 -6.81 -12.81
CA TRP A 14 -10.41 -5.41 -12.41
C TRP A 14 -9.65 -5.12 -11.10
N GLY A 15 -9.28 -6.16 -10.34
CA GLY A 15 -8.57 -6.00 -9.06
C GLY A 15 -7.04 -5.99 -9.18
N THR A 16 -6.50 -6.62 -10.22
CA THR A 16 -5.05 -6.80 -10.41
C THR A 16 -4.49 -5.68 -11.27
N ARG A 17 -3.40 -5.08 -10.82
CA ARG A 17 -2.69 -4.04 -11.58
C ARG A 17 -1.20 -4.15 -11.40
N PHE A 18 -0.46 -3.72 -12.41
CA PHE A 18 0.99 -3.54 -12.35
C PHE A 18 1.31 -2.10 -11.98
N GLU A 19 2.29 -1.93 -11.10
CA GLU A 19 2.77 -0.61 -10.70
C GLU A 19 4.29 -0.60 -10.81
N ALA A 20 4.81 0.33 -11.60
CA ALA A 20 6.25 0.53 -11.72
C ALA A 20 6.78 1.16 -10.44
N LEU A 21 7.70 0.46 -9.78
CA LEU A 21 8.42 0.97 -8.62
C LEU A 21 9.55 1.89 -9.09
N PRO A 22 9.69 3.09 -8.50
CA PRO A 22 10.92 3.87 -8.65
C PRO A 22 12.14 3.05 -8.28
N CYS A 23 13.27 3.26 -8.96
CA CYS A 23 14.50 2.49 -8.77
C CYS A 23 14.95 2.39 -7.31
N GLY A 24 14.90 3.49 -6.54
CA GLY A 24 15.25 3.45 -5.11
C GLY A 24 14.33 2.55 -4.27
N ILE A 25 13.03 2.52 -4.58
CA ILE A 25 12.07 1.63 -3.89
C ILE A 25 12.27 0.18 -4.33
N ALA A 26 12.59 -0.04 -5.61
CA ALA A 26 12.85 -1.38 -6.14
C ALA A 26 14.06 -2.02 -5.43
N VAL A 27 15.17 -1.29 -5.28
CA VAL A 27 16.37 -1.77 -4.56
C VAL A 27 16.03 -2.15 -3.12
N LEU A 28 15.36 -1.27 -2.38
CA LEU A 28 14.94 -1.55 -1.00
C LEU A 28 14.00 -2.75 -0.91
N TYR A 29 13.14 -2.93 -1.90
CA TYR A 29 12.22 -4.06 -1.95
C TYR A 29 12.93 -5.37 -2.26
N GLU A 30 13.92 -5.36 -3.15
CA GLU A 30 14.77 -6.52 -3.47
C GLU A 30 15.59 -6.96 -2.25
N GLU A 31 16.27 -6.03 -1.57
CA GLU A 31 16.99 -6.31 -0.32
C GLU A 31 16.06 -6.88 0.77
N LEU A 32 14.83 -6.37 0.84
CA LEU A 32 13.84 -6.87 1.78
C LEU A 32 13.37 -8.28 1.40
N MET A 33 13.19 -8.59 0.12
CA MET A 33 12.86 -9.94 -0.34
C MET A 33 14.00 -10.93 -0.04
N ASP A 34 15.25 -10.56 -0.31
CA ASP A 34 16.41 -11.43 -0.10
C ASP A 34 16.65 -11.76 1.38
N SER A 35 16.29 -10.84 2.27
CA SER A 35 16.40 -11.04 3.73
C SER A 35 15.29 -11.92 4.32
N HIS A 36 14.22 -12.22 3.58
CA HIS A 36 13.07 -12.97 4.08
C HIS A 36 12.89 -14.30 3.34
N ARG A 37 12.68 -15.38 4.11
CA ARG A 37 12.41 -16.72 3.55
C ARG A 37 10.93 -17.07 3.51
N ASP A 38 10.08 -16.23 4.11
CA ASP A 38 8.65 -16.47 4.22
C ASP A 38 7.90 -15.98 2.97
N PRO A 39 6.71 -16.55 2.67
CA PRO A 39 5.88 -16.10 1.55
C PRO A 39 5.41 -14.63 1.65
N LEU A 40 5.54 -14.02 2.82
CA LEU A 40 5.13 -12.65 3.10
C LEU A 40 6.31 -11.83 3.61
N VAL A 41 6.77 -10.91 2.76
CA VAL A 41 7.88 -9.99 3.03
C VAL A 41 7.53 -8.99 4.15
N LEU A 42 6.28 -8.50 4.16
CA LEU A 42 5.76 -7.61 5.21
C LEU A 42 4.84 -8.39 6.15
N SER A 43 5.43 -9.11 7.09
CA SER A 43 4.73 -10.00 8.01
C SER A 43 4.90 -9.58 9.48
N THR A 44 4.09 -10.15 10.36
CA THR A 44 4.31 -10.06 11.81
C THR A 44 5.59 -10.82 12.18
N PRO A 45 6.16 -10.62 13.38
CA PRO A 45 7.32 -11.40 13.84
C PRO A 45 7.12 -12.93 13.75
N GLU A 46 5.87 -13.40 13.78
CA GLU A 46 5.49 -14.81 13.62
C GLU A 46 5.23 -15.22 12.15
N GLY A 47 5.59 -14.39 11.17
CA GLY A 47 5.44 -14.68 9.74
C GLY A 47 4.01 -14.59 9.19
N ARG A 48 3.08 -13.94 9.91
CA ARG A 48 1.66 -13.85 9.51
C ARG A 48 1.34 -12.54 8.82
N SER A 49 0.23 -12.51 8.06
CA SER A 49 -0.27 -11.26 7.47
C SER A 49 -0.71 -10.28 8.55
N TRP A 50 -0.36 -9.01 8.37
CA TRP A 50 -0.86 -7.96 9.23
C TRP A 50 -2.36 -7.70 9.02
N ARG A 51 -3.12 -7.59 10.12
CA ARG A 51 -4.42 -6.91 10.09
C ARG A 51 -4.20 -5.42 9.92
N ARG A 52 -5.06 -4.73 9.16
CA ARG A 52 -4.97 -3.28 8.89
C ARG A 52 -4.75 -2.45 10.16
N SER A 53 -5.52 -2.71 11.21
CA SER A 53 -5.40 -1.97 12.49
C SER A 53 -4.07 -2.24 13.20
N ASN A 54 -3.63 -3.49 13.22
CA ASN A 54 -2.38 -3.89 13.86
C ASN A 54 -1.18 -3.31 13.11
N PHE A 55 -1.18 -3.37 11.78
CA PHE A 55 -0.14 -2.73 10.96
C PHE A 55 -0.01 -1.24 11.31
N ARG A 56 -1.16 -0.54 11.37
CA ARG A 56 -1.17 0.89 11.67
C ARG A 56 -0.53 1.18 13.03
N ILE A 57 -0.98 0.48 14.07
CA ILE A 57 -0.61 0.78 15.45
C ILE A 57 0.79 0.28 15.80
N ARG A 58 1.17 -0.93 15.33
CA ARG A 58 2.39 -1.63 15.77
C ARG A 58 3.60 -1.35 14.88
N PHE A 59 3.39 -0.97 13.62
CA PHE A 59 4.48 -0.79 12.67
C PHE A 59 4.50 0.62 12.09
N TRP A 60 3.39 1.08 11.51
CA TRP A 60 3.33 2.38 10.85
C TRP A 60 3.51 3.55 11.83
N ARG A 61 2.70 3.64 12.89
CA ARG A 61 2.76 4.78 13.82
C ARG A 61 4.13 4.91 14.51
N PRO A 62 4.73 3.83 15.06
CA PRO A 62 6.09 3.90 15.60
C PRO A 62 7.14 4.42 14.60
N ALA A 63 7.00 4.11 13.30
CA ALA A 63 7.93 4.60 12.29
C ALA A 63 7.81 6.11 12.02
N TRP A 64 6.63 6.71 12.23
CA TRP A 64 6.37 8.14 11.95
C TRP A 64 6.40 9.01 13.20
N ASP A 65 5.96 8.47 14.34
CA ASP A 65 5.87 9.15 15.63
C ASP A 65 7.16 9.05 16.43
N GLY A 66 8.06 8.16 16.02
CA GLY A 66 9.20 7.79 16.81
C GLY A 66 8.84 6.73 17.85
N VAL A 67 9.89 6.28 18.54
CA VAL A 67 9.83 5.32 19.63
C VAL A 67 10.75 5.86 20.72
N ASP A 68 10.24 6.00 21.93
CA ASP A 68 11.05 6.38 23.08
C ASP A 68 11.60 5.13 23.78
N LEU A 69 12.69 5.28 24.55
CA LEU A 69 13.34 4.14 25.22
C LEU A 69 12.44 3.48 26.27
N ASP A 70 11.46 4.22 26.79
CA ASP A 70 10.54 3.74 27.81
C ASP A 70 9.37 2.92 27.21
N ASP A 71 9.22 2.90 25.88
CA ASP A 71 8.20 2.10 25.21
C ASP A 71 8.54 0.60 25.30
N SER A 72 7.56 -0.22 25.67
CA SER A 72 7.76 -1.67 25.81
C SER A 72 8.17 -2.30 24.48
N GLY A 73 9.40 -2.81 24.42
CA GLY A 73 9.99 -3.40 23.20
C GLY A 73 10.81 -2.41 22.35
N ALA A 74 11.08 -1.20 22.85
CA ALA A 74 12.00 -0.26 22.22
C ALA A 74 13.43 -0.79 22.30
N GLY A 75 13.98 -1.22 21.16
CA GLY A 75 15.40 -1.54 21.05
C GLY A 75 16.27 -0.27 21.00
N GLU A 76 15.82 0.75 20.28
CA GLU A 76 16.55 2.00 20.07
C GLU A 76 15.57 3.16 19.99
N ARG A 77 15.99 4.33 20.51
CA ARG A 77 15.22 5.58 20.39
C ARG A 77 15.19 6.06 18.95
N ARG A 78 14.01 6.40 18.45
CA ARG A 78 13.81 6.99 17.11
C ARG A 78 13.01 8.28 17.26
N PRO A 79 13.49 9.44 16.78
CA PRO A 79 12.72 10.67 16.84
C PRO A 79 11.52 10.63 15.87
N PRO A 80 10.42 11.36 16.16
CA PRO A 80 9.32 11.54 15.21
C PRO A 80 9.80 12.17 13.91
N LEU A 81 9.30 11.65 12.79
CA LEU A 81 9.49 12.25 11.46
C LEU A 81 8.34 13.20 11.14
N LEU A 82 7.11 12.67 11.13
CA LEU A 82 5.89 13.42 10.82
C LEU A 82 4.72 12.80 11.59
N SER A 83 4.56 13.19 12.85
CA SER A 83 3.61 12.54 13.77
C SER A 83 2.14 12.72 13.38
N THR A 84 1.80 13.70 12.55
CA THR A 84 0.42 13.88 12.02
C THR A 84 0.16 13.11 10.74
N PHE A 85 1.18 12.44 10.18
CA PHE A 85 1.07 11.77 8.89
C PHE A 85 0.31 10.45 9.01
N THR A 86 -0.68 10.28 8.12
CA THR A 86 -1.50 9.08 8.07
C THR A 86 -1.23 8.29 6.79
N VAL A 87 -1.57 7.00 6.80
CA VAL A 87 -1.51 6.15 5.58
C VAL A 87 -2.40 6.73 4.48
N HIS A 88 -3.53 7.35 4.83
CA HIS A 88 -4.41 7.98 3.85
C HIS A 88 -3.76 9.21 3.21
N GLU A 89 -3.11 10.04 4.03
CA GLU A 89 -2.36 11.22 3.55
C GLU A 89 -1.28 10.82 2.56
N GLY A 90 -0.51 9.76 2.83
CA GLY A 90 0.51 9.31 1.87
C GLY A 90 -0.06 8.94 0.49
N ARG A 91 -1.24 8.31 0.45
CA ARG A 91 -1.93 8.04 -0.82
C ARG A 91 -2.47 9.30 -1.47
N HIS A 92 -2.94 10.25 -0.67
CA HIS A 92 -3.41 11.54 -1.17
C HIS A 92 -2.27 12.35 -1.79
N THR A 93 -1.13 12.47 -1.09
CA THR A 93 0.10 13.12 -1.57
C THR A 93 0.58 12.51 -2.90
N HIS A 94 0.62 11.18 -3.02
CA HIS A 94 0.98 10.52 -4.28
C HIS A 94 0.04 10.92 -5.43
N SER A 95 -1.27 11.00 -5.16
CA SER A 95 -2.24 11.44 -6.17
C SER A 95 -2.04 12.90 -6.57
N THR A 96 -1.67 13.76 -5.62
CA THR A 96 -1.35 15.17 -5.87
C THR A 96 -0.12 15.30 -6.74
N TRP A 97 0.98 14.60 -6.42
CA TRP A 97 2.20 14.63 -7.21
C TRP A 97 1.99 14.16 -8.65
N LEU A 98 1.24 13.07 -8.87
CA LEU A 98 0.88 12.65 -10.23
C LEU A 98 0.07 13.72 -10.99
N THR A 99 -0.70 14.55 -10.28
CA THR A 99 -1.44 15.66 -10.89
C THR A 99 -0.50 16.82 -11.24
N GLU A 100 0.42 17.16 -10.35
CA GLU A 100 1.44 18.20 -10.54
C GLU A 100 2.40 17.86 -11.69
N ASP A 101 2.77 16.59 -11.82
CA ASP A 101 3.56 16.03 -12.94
C ASP A 101 2.77 15.95 -14.26
N LYS A 102 1.54 16.46 -14.29
CA LYS A 102 0.65 16.48 -15.47
C LYS A 102 0.37 15.09 -16.03
N ILE A 103 0.42 14.05 -15.20
CA ILE A 103 0.06 12.69 -15.61
C ILE A 103 -1.44 12.66 -15.95
N PRO A 104 -1.82 12.14 -17.14
CA PRO A 104 -3.22 12.07 -17.54
C PRO A 104 -4.10 11.38 -16.50
N GLU A 105 -5.31 11.89 -16.30
CA GLU A 105 -6.26 11.39 -15.30
C GLU A 105 -6.53 9.89 -15.44
N VAL A 106 -6.62 9.40 -16.69
CA VAL A 106 -6.78 7.97 -17.00
C VAL A 106 -5.62 7.13 -16.47
N ALA A 107 -4.38 7.60 -16.63
CA ALA A 107 -3.18 6.90 -16.16
C ALA A 107 -3.08 6.95 -14.63
N ARG A 108 -3.39 8.10 -14.01
CA ARG A 108 -3.44 8.23 -12.54
C ARG A 108 -4.48 7.29 -11.92
N ARG A 109 -5.70 7.24 -12.49
CA ARG A 109 -6.75 6.34 -11.99
C ARG A 109 -6.42 4.88 -12.16
N ALA A 110 -5.83 4.49 -13.30
CA ALA A 110 -5.35 3.13 -13.52
C ALA A 110 -4.30 2.73 -12.48
N ARG A 111 -3.30 3.60 -12.24
CA ARG A 111 -2.24 3.39 -11.24
C ARG A 111 -2.81 3.26 -9.83
N LEU A 112 -3.73 4.15 -9.45
CA LEU A 112 -4.36 4.14 -8.14
C LEU A 112 -5.51 3.11 -8.00
N GLY A 113 -5.84 2.36 -9.05
CA GLY A 113 -6.99 1.44 -9.09
C GLY A 113 -8.34 2.08 -8.79
N GLN A 114 -8.50 3.35 -9.19
CA GLN A 114 -9.76 4.06 -9.06
C GLN A 114 -10.63 3.77 -10.29
N LYS A 115 -11.93 3.56 -10.06
CA LYS A 115 -12.90 3.44 -11.16
C LYS A 115 -13.01 4.77 -11.90
N MET A 116 -12.92 4.74 -13.23
CA MET A 116 -13.33 5.87 -14.06
C MET A 116 -14.85 6.01 -13.92
N ARG A 117 -15.33 7.17 -13.49
CA ARG A 117 -16.74 7.52 -13.74
C ARG A 117 -16.83 7.79 -15.22
N ALA A 118 -17.67 7.04 -15.93
CA ALA A 118 -18.00 7.36 -17.31
C ALA A 118 -18.49 8.81 -17.32
N SER A 119 -17.73 9.69 -17.97
CA SER A 119 -18.21 11.02 -18.29
C SER A 119 -19.39 10.84 -19.24
N ARG A 120 -20.60 11.17 -18.81
CA ARG A 120 -21.70 11.42 -19.76
C ARG A 120 -21.20 12.53 -20.67
N GLY A 121 -20.92 12.20 -21.93
CA GLY A 121 -20.63 13.21 -22.94
C GLY A 121 -21.81 14.16 -23.00
N SER A 122 -21.61 15.43 -22.66
CA SER A 122 -22.49 16.49 -23.14
C SER A 122 -22.12 16.68 -24.60
N MET A 123 -22.77 15.91 -25.46
CA MET A 123 -22.82 16.20 -26.88
C MET A 123 -23.78 17.37 -27.05
N THR A 124 -23.27 18.58 -26.83
CA THR A 124 -23.99 19.80 -27.20
C THR A 124 -23.77 19.97 -28.70
N MET A 125 -24.84 19.74 -29.46
CA MET A 125 -24.92 19.96 -30.90
C MET A 125 -25.32 21.41 -31.17
#